data_AF-A0AAJ2U5L2-F1
#
_entry.id   AF-A0AAJ2U5L2-F1
#
_cell.length_a   1.000
_cell.length_b   1.000
_cell.length_c   1.000
_cell.angle_alpha   90.00
_cell.angle_beta   90.00
_cell.angle_gamma   90.00
#
_symmetry.space_group_name_H-M   'P 1'
#
loop_
_entity.id
_entity.type
_entity.pdbx_description
1 polymer ?
#
loop_
_entity_poly.entity_id
_entity_poly.type
_entity_poly.pdbx_seq_one_letter_code
_entity_poly.pdbx_strand_id
1 'polypeptide(L)'
;EMNDSLVKEEAEWYTSLLSEGQIIPDLSISHNLQSLMHQHEFPIFYLSLFLRHVANTNPQNIINISCKQMQNFHGQMHLLKSEIDRWKKGNFAIVFLGPDEKRVKKLERVLEDYEIPASIVDANQQMLPGTVQIMKGSLHTGFE
;
A
#
# COMPACT_ATOMS: atom_id res chain seq x y z
N GLU A 1 11.36 17.63 -12.84
CA GLU A 1 10.02 18.19 -13.08
C GLU A 1 9.28 18.50 -11.78
N MET A 2 8.74 17.52 -11.03
CA MET A 2 8.00 17.83 -9.80
C MET A 2 8.86 18.49 -8.71
N ASN A 3 10.10 18.01 -8.49
CA ASN A 3 11.02 18.63 -7.54
C ASN A 3 11.38 20.07 -7.93
N ASP A 4 11.61 20.33 -9.22
CA ASP A 4 11.98 21.66 -9.70
C ASP A 4 10.80 22.65 -9.60
N SER A 5 9.56 22.17 -9.78
CA SER A 5 8.34 22.95 -9.52
C SER A 5 8.24 23.31 -8.04
N LEU A 6 8.43 22.35 -7.13
CA LEU A 6 8.36 22.57 -5.69
C LEU A 6 9.42 23.59 -5.21
N VAL A 7 10.66 23.48 -5.70
CA VAL A 7 11.73 24.43 -5.39
C VAL A 7 11.37 25.84 -5.87
N LYS A 8 10.75 25.95 -7.05
CA LYS A 8 10.31 27.24 -7.59
C LYS A 8 9.17 27.84 -6.77
N GLU A 9 8.14 27.04 -6.47
CA GLU A 9 6.99 27.45 -5.65
C GLU A 9 7.45 27.90 -4.25
N GLU A 10 8.42 27.19 -3.66
CA GLU A 10 9.01 27.57 -2.39
C GLU A 10 9.74 28.92 -2.46
N ALA A 11 10.53 29.15 -3.52
CA ALA A 11 11.24 30.41 -3.70
C ALA A 11 10.28 31.60 -3.90
N GLU A 12 9.19 31.39 -4.65
CA GLU A 12 8.13 32.39 -4.84
C GLU A 12 7.42 32.71 -3.50
N TRP A 13 7.06 31.66 -2.76
CA TRP A 13 6.44 31.79 -1.44
C TRP A 13 7.35 32.53 -0.44
N TYR A 14 8.64 32.17 -0.37
CA TYR A 14 9.63 32.83 0.48
C TYR A 14 9.79 34.32 0.12
N THR A 15 9.81 34.63 -1.17
CA THR A 15 9.90 36.01 -1.67
C THR A 15 8.69 36.84 -1.23
N SER A 16 7.48 36.27 -1.27
CA SER A 16 6.26 36.93 -0.79
C SER A 16 6.36 37.25 0.70
N LEU A 17 6.72 36.27 1.52
CA LEU A 17 6.85 36.46 2.97
C LEU A 17 7.91 37.50 3.35
N LEU A 18 9.04 37.55 2.63
CA LEU A 18 10.05 38.58 2.83
C LEU A 18 9.50 39.96 2.46
N SER A 19 8.76 40.07 1.36
CA SER A 19 8.18 41.35 0.92
C SER A 19 7.14 41.90 1.90
N GLU A 20 6.41 41.02 2.58
CA GLU A 20 5.44 41.37 3.63
C GLU A 20 6.07 41.56 5.02
N GLY A 21 7.39 41.34 5.17
CA GLY A 21 8.09 41.43 6.45
C GLY A 21 7.69 40.34 7.46
N GLN A 22 7.15 39.22 6.98
CA GLN A 22 6.64 38.12 7.81
C GLN A 22 7.70 37.05 8.11
N ILE A 23 8.90 37.15 7.53
CA ILE A 23 9.98 36.19 7.74
C ILE A 23 11.35 36.87 7.86
N ILE A 24 12.25 36.22 8.59
CA ILE A 24 13.62 36.69 8.81
C ILE A 24 14.48 36.36 7.58
N PRO A 25 15.29 37.32 7.07
CA PRO A 25 16.26 37.06 6.02
C PRO A 25 17.26 35.95 6.39
N ASP A 26 17.78 35.26 5.38
CA ASP A 26 18.77 34.16 5.52
C ASP A 26 18.31 32.95 6.36
N LEU A 27 17.00 32.78 6.56
CA LEU A 27 16.46 31.59 7.20
C LEU A 27 16.34 30.44 6.18
N SER A 28 16.96 29.29 6.49
CA SER A 28 16.75 28.06 5.73
C SER A 28 15.49 27.34 6.21
N ILE A 29 14.46 27.27 5.35
CA ILE A 29 13.13 26.72 5.70
C ILE A 29 13.00 25.26 5.27
N SER A 30 13.75 24.84 4.27
CA SER A 30 13.75 23.47 3.76
C SER A 30 15.16 22.93 3.53
N HIS A 31 15.21 21.63 3.29
CA HIS A 31 16.42 20.94 2.88
C HIS A 31 16.39 20.67 1.39
N ASN A 32 17.56 20.78 0.76
CA ASN A 32 17.72 20.29 -0.60
C ASN A 32 17.58 18.76 -0.62
N LEU A 33 16.60 18.26 -1.37
CA LEU A 33 16.28 16.84 -1.46
C LEU A 33 17.48 16.02 -1.97
N GLN A 34 18.22 16.51 -2.97
CA GLN A 34 19.38 15.80 -3.52
C GLN A 34 20.47 15.63 -2.46
N SER A 35 20.76 16.67 -1.69
CA SER A 35 21.72 16.62 -0.58
C SER A 35 21.29 15.64 0.50
N LEU A 36 20.00 15.66 0.88
CA LEU A 36 19.44 14.75 1.88
C LEU A 36 19.56 13.28 1.43
N MET A 37 19.27 13.01 0.16
CA MET A 37 19.37 11.68 -0.43
C MET A 37 20.81 11.15 -0.48
N HIS A 38 21.81 12.01 -0.69
CA HIS A 38 23.22 11.63 -0.68
C HIS A 38 23.78 11.42 0.73
N GLN A 39 23.25 12.13 1.72
CA GLN A 39 23.72 12.09 3.12
C GLN A 39 23.01 11.02 3.97
N HIS A 40 22.13 10.23 3.38
CA HIS A 40 21.31 9.29 4.12
C HIS A 40 22.13 8.11 4.65
N GLU A 41 22.05 7.85 5.97
CA GLU A 41 22.81 6.80 6.64
C GLU A 41 22.11 5.42 6.65
N PHE A 42 20.81 5.37 6.32
CA PHE A 42 20.02 4.14 6.38
C PHE A 42 19.77 3.50 4.99
N PRO A 43 19.33 2.24 4.92
CA PRO A 43 18.84 1.67 3.67
C PRO A 43 17.54 2.36 3.22
N ILE A 44 17.43 2.61 1.91
CA ILE A 44 16.22 3.21 1.30
C ILE A 44 15.50 2.14 0.48
N PHE A 45 14.20 1.98 0.72
CA PHE A 45 13.32 1.11 -0.05
C PHE A 45 12.47 1.93 -1.01
N TYR A 46 12.67 1.71 -2.31
CA TYR A 46 11.85 2.32 -3.35
C TYR A 46 10.72 1.38 -3.74
N LEU A 47 9.48 1.85 -3.62
CA LEU A 47 8.31 1.14 -4.11
C LEU A 47 7.80 1.82 -5.38
N SER A 48 7.71 1.06 -6.47
CA SER A 48 7.15 1.54 -7.72
C SER A 48 6.22 0.49 -8.33
N LEU A 49 5.07 0.94 -8.84
CA LEU A 49 4.14 0.10 -9.60
C LEU A 49 4.73 -0.34 -10.95
N PHE A 50 5.53 0.53 -11.55
CA PHE A 50 6.24 0.26 -12.80
C PHE A 50 7.71 0.60 -12.60
N LEU A 51 8.60 -0.34 -12.93
CA LEU A 51 10.03 -0.05 -12.84
C LEU A 51 10.36 1.10 -13.79
N ARG A 52 10.69 2.25 -13.21
CA ARG A 52 11.11 3.46 -13.92
C ARG A 52 12.41 3.92 -13.28
N HIS A 53 13.31 4.43 -14.09
CA HIS A 53 14.51 5.08 -13.58
C HIS A 53 14.10 6.35 -12.84
N VAL A 54 14.32 6.38 -11.53
CA VAL A 54 14.15 7.59 -10.72
C VAL A 54 15.47 8.34 -10.74
N ALA A 55 15.47 9.59 -11.18
CA ALA A 55 16.67 10.41 -11.26
C ALA A 55 17.35 10.49 -9.89
N ASN A 56 18.70 10.49 -9.88
CA ASN A 56 19.52 10.52 -8.66
C ASN A 56 19.28 9.34 -7.71
N THR A 57 18.82 8.21 -8.23
CA THR A 57 18.73 6.95 -7.48
C THR A 57 19.49 5.85 -8.21
N ASN A 58 20.09 4.94 -7.46
CA ASN A 58 20.76 3.77 -8.01
C ASN A 58 20.45 2.52 -7.16
N PRO A 59 19.21 2.00 -7.22
CA PRO A 59 18.82 0.85 -6.42
C PRO A 59 19.64 -0.39 -6.82
N GLN A 60 20.34 -0.97 -5.84
CA GLN A 60 21.24 -2.12 -6.06
C GLN A 60 20.48 -3.45 -6.16
N ASN A 61 19.35 -3.56 -5.47
CA ASN A 61 18.51 -4.75 -5.45
C ASN A 61 17.11 -4.39 -5.95
N ILE A 62 16.68 -5.02 -7.04
CA ILE A 62 15.37 -4.81 -7.65
C ILE A 62 14.59 -6.11 -7.53
N ILE A 63 13.52 -6.08 -6.75
CA ILE A 63 12.61 -7.20 -6.56
C ILE A 63 11.30 -6.87 -7.29
N ASN A 64 10.97 -7.67 -8.30
CA ASN A 64 9.70 -7.55 -9.01
C ASN A 64 8.64 -8.41 -8.32
N ILE A 65 7.60 -7.76 -7.79
CA ILE A 65 6.44 -8.43 -7.21
C ILE A 65 5.33 -8.40 -8.25
N SER A 66 4.94 -9.57 -8.76
CA SER A 66 3.77 -9.68 -9.62
C SER A 66 2.52 -9.61 -8.75
N CYS A 67 1.64 -8.68 -9.07
CA CYS A 67 0.37 -8.46 -8.37
C CYS A 67 -0.68 -8.08 -9.42
N LYS A 68 -1.85 -8.68 -9.34
CA LYS A 68 -2.98 -8.41 -10.23
C LYS A 68 -4.13 -7.88 -9.41
N GLN A 69 -4.79 -6.85 -9.94
CA GLN A 69 -5.96 -6.29 -9.29
C GLN A 69 -7.10 -7.31 -9.24
N MET A 70 -7.71 -7.46 -8.07
CA MET A 70 -8.85 -8.36 -7.89
C MET A 70 -10.10 -7.77 -8.55
N GLN A 71 -10.95 -8.64 -9.12
CA GLN A 71 -12.24 -8.21 -9.63
C GLN A 71 -13.19 -7.83 -8.50
N ASN A 72 -14.08 -6.87 -8.77
CA ASN A 72 -15.15 -6.54 -7.83
C ASN A 72 -16.30 -7.55 -8.00
N PHE A 73 -16.64 -8.25 -6.93
CA PHE A 73 -17.71 -9.26 -6.95
C PHE A 73 -19.12 -8.65 -6.80
N HIS A 74 -19.25 -7.40 -6.36
CA HIS A 74 -20.54 -6.68 -6.22
C HIS A 74 -21.67 -7.48 -5.53
N GLY A 75 -21.32 -8.33 -4.55
CA GLY A 75 -22.28 -9.18 -3.84
C GLY A 75 -22.62 -10.52 -4.54
N GLN A 76 -22.02 -10.81 -5.69
CA GLN A 76 -22.17 -12.09 -6.38
C GLN A 76 -21.34 -13.19 -5.71
N MET A 77 -21.91 -13.81 -4.66
CA MET A 77 -21.22 -14.83 -3.86
C MET A 77 -20.92 -16.11 -4.63
N HIS A 78 -21.73 -16.48 -5.62
CA HIS A 78 -21.42 -17.61 -6.49
C HIS A 78 -20.12 -17.41 -7.29
N LEU A 79 -19.87 -16.18 -7.78
CA LEU A 79 -18.63 -15.85 -8.48
C LEU A 79 -17.44 -15.86 -7.52
N LEU A 80 -17.60 -15.30 -6.31
CA LEU A 80 -16.57 -15.34 -5.28
C LEU A 80 -16.21 -16.78 -4.88
N LYS A 81 -17.20 -17.64 -4.68
CA LYS A 81 -16.98 -19.06 -4.34
C LYS A 81 -16.19 -19.78 -5.44
N SER A 82 -16.52 -19.55 -6.71
CA SER A 82 -15.76 -20.10 -7.84
C SER A 82 -14.29 -19.67 -7.85
N GLU A 83 -14.01 -18.39 -7.57
CA GLU A 83 -12.64 -17.89 -7.48
C GLU A 83 -11.89 -18.45 -6.26
N ILE A 84 -12.55 -18.54 -5.10
CA ILE A 84 -11.98 -19.19 -3.91
C ILE A 84 -11.60 -20.63 -4.21
N ASP A 85 -12.46 -21.40 -4.88
CA ASP A 85 -12.16 -22.77 -5.26
C ASP A 85 -10.97 -22.85 -6.24
N ARG A 86 -10.86 -21.89 -7.17
CA ARG A 86 -9.70 -21.75 -8.05
C ARG A 86 -8.41 -21.49 -7.25
N TRP A 87 -8.45 -20.56 -6.30
CA TRP A 87 -7.29 -20.23 -5.46
C TRP A 87 -6.91 -21.38 -4.51
N LYS A 88 -7.89 -22.10 -3.94
CA LYS A 88 -7.64 -23.28 -3.11
C LYS A 88 -6.98 -24.40 -3.91
N LYS A 89 -7.45 -24.67 -5.14
CA LYS A 89 -6.82 -25.64 -6.06
C LYS A 89 -5.39 -25.25 -6.43
N GLY A 90 -5.11 -23.96 -6.53
CA GLY A 90 -3.76 -23.42 -6.73
C GLY A 90 -2.87 -23.41 -5.47
N ASN A 91 -3.38 -23.90 -4.33
CA ASN A 91 -2.71 -23.86 -3.03
C ASN A 91 -2.28 -22.44 -2.60
N PHE A 92 -3.08 -21.43 -2.93
CA PHE A 92 -2.85 -20.05 -2.48
C PHE A 92 -3.37 -19.85 -1.06
N ALA A 93 -2.77 -18.91 -0.32
CA ALA A 93 -3.33 -18.42 0.94
C ALA A 93 -4.36 -17.33 0.63
N ILE A 94 -5.59 -17.50 1.11
CA ILE A 94 -6.70 -16.59 0.81
C ILE A 94 -7.05 -15.84 2.09
N VAL A 95 -6.98 -14.50 2.05
CA VAL A 95 -7.21 -13.66 3.23
C VAL A 95 -8.32 -12.64 2.96
N PHE A 96 -9.35 -12.67 3.80
CA PHE A 96 -10.38 -11.64 3.86
C PHE A 96 -10.07 -10.66 4.98
N LEU A 97 -10.16 -9.37 4.69
CA LEU A 97 -9.89 -8.31 5.66
C LEU A 97 -11.17 -7.63 6.11
N GLY A 98 -11.33 -7.52 7.43
CA GLY A 98 -12.37 -6.72 8.08
C GLY A 98 -11.75 -5.58 8.90
N PRO A 99 -12.17 -4.32 8.75
CA PRO A 99 -11.59 -3.18 9.49
C PRO A 99 -11.71 -3.30 11.01
N ASP A 100 -12.73 -3.99 11.51
CA ASP A 100 -13.00 -4.18 12.93
C ASP A 100 -13.56 -5.58 13.23
N GLU A 101 -13.64 -5.92 14.52
CA GLU A 101 -14.11 -7.23 14.98
C GLU A 101 -15.56 -7.54 14.58
N LYS A 102 -16.44 -6.53 14.54
CA LYS A 102 -17.84 -6.72 14.12
C LYS A 102 -17.87 -7.12 12.65
N ARG A 103 -17.03 -6.49 11.83
CA ARG A 103 -16.94 -6.77 10.40
C ARG A 103 -16.27 -8.12 10.11
N VAL A 104 -15.23 -8.49 10.86
CA VAL A 104 -14.62 -9.83 10.82
C VAL A 104 -15.66 -10.91 11.12
N LYS A 105 -16.39 -10.81 12.24
CA LYS A 105 -17.45 -11.77 12.60
C LYS A 105 -18.60 -11.80 11.58
N LYS A 106 -18.91 -10.66 10.96
CA LYS A 106 -19.91 -10.60 9.89
C LYS A 106 -19.43 -11.33 8.63
N LEU A 107 -18.16 -11.18 8.26
CA LEU A 107 -17.57 -11.89 7.12
C LEU A 107 -17.58 -13.40 7.36
N GLU A 108 -17.19 -13.85 8.55
CA GLU A 108 -17.22 -15.26 8.94
C GLU A 108 -18.60 -15.87 8.75
N ARG A 109 -19.65 -15.26 9.32
CA ARG A 109 -21.04 -15.73 9.17
C ARG A 109 -21.49 -15.76 7.71
N VAL A 110 -21.19 -14.72 6.94
CA VAL A 110 -21.54 -14.68 5.53
C VAL A 110 -20.86 -15.80 4.77
N LEU A 111 -19.56 -16.05 4.99
CA LEU A 111 -18.86 -17.15 4.32
C LEU A 111 -19.42 -18.52 4.73
N GLU A 112 -19.76 -18.70 6.01
CA GLU A 112 -20.39 -19.92 6.53
C GLU A 112 -21.74 -20.20 5.88
N ASP A 113 -22.60 -19.18 5.70
CA ASP A 113 -23.90 -19.31 5.02
C ASP A 113 -23.77 -19.81 3.56
N TYR A 114 -22.61 -19.59 2.92
CA TYR A 114 -22.29 -20.08 1.57
C TYR A 114 -21.43 -21.36 1.57
N GLU A 115 -21.29 -22.02 2.72
CA GLU A 115 -20.48 -23.23 2.93
C GLU A 115 -19.00 -23.02 2.59
N ILE A 116 -18.47 -21.84 2.87
CA ILE A 116 -17.07 -21.49 2.67
C ILE A 116 -16.38 -21.54 4.04
N PRO A 117 -15.65 -22.62 4.37
CA PRO A 117 -15.00 -22.72 5.66
C PRO A 117 -13.86 -21.70 5.73
N ALA A 118 -13.98 -20.77 6.67
CA ALA A 118 -13.00 -19.73 6.92
C ALA A 118 -12.64 -19.69 8.41
N SER A 119 -11.39 -19.35 8.72
CA SER A 119 -10.91 -19.24 10.11
C SER A 119 -10.42 -17.83 10.40
N ILE A 120 -10.81 -17.29 11.56
CA ILE A 120 -10.28 -16.00 12.03
C ILE A 120 -8.85 -16.21 12.51
N VAL A 121 -7.92 -15.39 12.02
CA VAL A 121 -6.50 -15.44 12.35
C VAL A 121 -5.99 -14.07 12.77
N ASP A 122 -5.01 -14.07 13.67
CA ASP A 122 -4.31 -12.86 14.09
C ASP A 122 -3.23 -12.46 13.08
N ALA A 123 -2.89 -11.17 13.03
CA ALA A 123 -1.88 -10.63 12.13
C ALA A 123 -0.48 -11.25 12.30
N ASN A 124 -0.20 -11.83 13.48
CA ASN A 124 1.08 -12.46 13.81
C ASN A 124 1.11 -13.96 13.46
N GLN A 125 0.00 -14.55 13.03
CA GLN A 125 -0.05 -15.95 12.65
C GLN A 125 0.41 -16.14 11.20
N GLN A 126 1.09 -17.25 10.94
CA GLN A 126 1.51 -17.60 9.59
C GLN A 126 0.28 -17.95 8.74
N MET A 127 0.18 -17.34 7.56
CA MET A 127 -0.92 -17.64 6.63
C MET A 127 -0.79 -19.07 6.10
N LEU A 128 -1.89 -19.84 6.20
CA LEU A 128 -1.94 -21.22 5.76
C LEU A 128 -2.38 -21.35 4.29
N PRO A 129 -1.56 -21.93 3.41
CA PRO A 129 -1.93 -22.21 2.02
C PRO A 129 -3.15 -23.14 1.91
N GLY A 130 -3.99 -22.95 0.90
CA GLY A 130 -5.16 -23.78 0.63
C GLY A 130 -6.37 -23.54 1.55
N THR A 131 -6.24 -22.59 2.48
CA THR A 131 -7.30 -22.24 3.45
C THR A 131 -7.78 -20.81 3.26
N VAL A 132 -9.04 -20.57 3.61
CA VAL A 132 -9.63 -19.24 3.68
C VAL A 132 -9.47 -18.72 5.11
N GLN A 133 -8.89 -17.55 5.24
CA GLN A 133 -8.58 -16.92 6.52
C GLN A 133 -9.22 -15.53 6.57
N ILE A 134 -9.61 -15.09 7.76
CA ILE A 134 -10.18 -13.76 8.00
C ILE A 134 -9.32 -13.05 9.03
N MET A 135 -8.89 -11.84 8.72
CA MET A 135 -8.03 -11.05 9.60
C MET A 135 -8.57 -9.64 9.76
N LYS A 136 -8.27 -9.02 10.90
CA LYS A 136 -8.51 -7.59 11.09
C LYS A 136 -7.54 -6.78 10.24
N GLY A 137 -8.07 -5.95 9.35
CA GLY A 137 -7.27 -5.09 8.48
C GLY A 137 -8.13 -4.28 7.51
N SER A 138 -7.52 -3.31 6.86
CA SER A 138 -8.19 -2.48 5.86
C SER A 138 -7.32 -2.36 4.62
N LEU A 139 -7.90 -2.65 3.47
CA LEU A 139 -7.34 -2.37 2.15
C LEU A 139 -8.39 -1.62 1.34
N HIS A 140 -7.94 -0.70 0.50
CA HIS A 140 -8.84 0.00 -0.42
C HIS A 140 -9.44 -0.98 -1.46
N THR A 141 -8.59 -1.86 -2.00
CA THR A 141 -8.98 -2.92 -2.95
C THR A 141 -8.12 -4.17 -2.72
N GLY A 142 -8.70 -5.35 -2.95
CA GLY A 142 -7.97 -6.62 -2.92
C GLY A 142 -7.08 -6.83 -4.15
N PHE A 143 -6.19 -7.81 -4.07
CA PHE A 143 -5.29 -8.22 -5.14
C PHE A 143 -4.98 -9.71 -5.06
N GLU A 144 -4.47 -10.29 -6.17
CA GLU A 144 -3.96 -11.66 -6.27
C GLU A 144 -2.52 -11.71 -6.82
#